data_AF-A0A484B3B1-F1
#
_entry.id   AF-A0A484B3B1-F1
#
_cell.length_a   1.000
_cell.length_b   1.000
_cell.length_c   1.000
_cell.angle_alpha   90.00
_cell.angle_beta   90.00
_cell.angle_gamma   90.00
#
_symmetry.space_group_name_H-M   'P 1'
#
loop_
_entity.id
_entity.type
_entity.pdbx_description
1 polymer ?
#
loop_
_entity_poly.entity_id
_entity_poly.type
_entity_poly.pdbx_seq_one_letter_code
_entity_poly.pdbx_strand_id
1 'polypeptide(L)'
;MLNFVNTFELMAVNYHGDEEQHHRFVHDAKLLINAIVMQLHKINSVFKDHMGALRTTAAFLSGITMDMPLGFEVFLPIRLPVALSARFNEEQRTVQLYRSNYSHPFFFGDAANAKCMNLRMQQDMQHVIGKVPFIAGYWGAIYDIKYRPMCYNRIPFAHQVYAEERGATDRGICFDFILALELDGAELPLPLYYKAPIAYKWLAFGLVDINRSHDSADWGVLVPRWQSANVALRLRSHNMLLLLRRLLYAQECFTLAAPFLIKFCFAMTTVDCGEHYKRMGVAELMITTLGHQVFRNFCELIVKSAVGDHDANVAATEELREEQMCGKGLFAMLSKGFKINKVSTRFIADYFQVNYVQVRPKTPTTPEPTSPNHRMTVTTPAATAAPPSDDVTPPPPSSTVEPPPASLAAPPAKDPLPTPTQFIVKFLSMSPSKNGKRNTKYEIRIDTS
;
A
#
# COMPACT_ATOMS: atom_id res chain seq x y z
N MET A 1 27.68 13.37 4.09
CA MET A 1 26.54 13.52 3.15
C MET A 1 26.45 12.23 2.35
N LEU A 2 25.25 11.68 2.21
CA LEU A 2 24.95 10.46 1.47
C LEU A 2 24.19 10.79 0.18
N ASN A 3 24.19 9.86 -0.77
CA ASN A 3 23.36 9.93 -1.98
C ASN A 3 21.90 9.63 -1.60
N PHE A 4 20.97 10.54 -1.90
CA PHE A 4 19.58 10.44 -1.43
C PHE A 4 18.90 9.16 -1.95
N VAL A 5 18.95 8.93 -3.26
CA VAL A 5 18.27 7.79 -3.89
C VAL A 5 18.83 6.47 -3.37
N ASN A 6 20.15 6.30 -3.39
CA ASN A 6 20.78 5.05 -2.94
C ASN A 6 20.54 4.79 -1.44
N THR A 7 20.50 5.83 -0.61
CA THR A 7 20.23 5.68 0.82
C THR A 7 18.81 5.19 1.07
N PHE A 8 17.80 5.72 0.39
CA PHE A 8 16.42 5.26 0.56
C PHE A 8 16.21 3.83 0.04
N GLU A 9 16.84 3.47 -1.08
CA GLU A 9 16.84 2.08 -1.57
C GLU A 9 17.49 1.14 -0.55
N LEU A 10 18.67 1.50 -0.03
CA LEU A 10 19.37 0.68 0.97
C LEU A 10 18.56 0.56 2.27
N MET A 11 17.93 1.65 2.73
CA MET A 11 17.04 1.61 3.89
C MET A 11 15.86 0.68 3.65
N ALA A 12 15.24 0.72 2.47
CA ALA A 12 14.11 -0.16 2.17
C ALA A 12 14.55 -1.62 2.10
N VAL A 13 15.71 -1.92 1.52
CA VAL A 13 16.23 -3.30 1.46
C VAL A 13 16.54 -3.85 2.86
N ASN A 14 17.12 -3.03 3.73
CA ASN A 14 17.47 -3.44 5.09
C ASN A 14 16.29 -3.39 6.06
N TYR A 15 15.16 -2.81 5.65
CA TYR A 15 13.97 -2.72 6.45
C TYR A 15 13.03 -3.87 6.11
N HIS A 16 13.08 -4.91 6.92
CA HIS A 16 12.11 -6.00 6.91
C HIS A 16 11.49 -6.13 8.30
N GLY A 17 10.23 -6.58 8.36
CA GLY A 17 9.61 -6.98 9.62
C GLY A 17 10.40 -8.11 10.28
N ASP A 18 10.20 -8.28 11.59
CA ASP A 18 10.67 -9.47 12.28
C ASP A 18 9.85 -10.68 11.79
N GLU A 19 10.51 -11.73 11.28
CA GLU A 19 9.82 -12.88 10.66
C GLU A 19 8.91 -13.61 11.64
N GLU A 20 9.36 -13.77 12.89
CA GLU A 20 8.56 -14.42 13.92
C GLU A 20 7.32 -13.59 14.27
N GLN A 21 7.48 -12.27 14.41
CA GLN A 21 6.39 -11.33 14.60
C GLN A 21 5.41 -11.35 13.42
N HIS A 22 5.91 -11.41 12.18
CA HIS A 22 5.08 -11.51 10.99
C HIS A 22 4.24 -12.79 11.01
N HIS A 23 4.85 -13.93 11.35
CA HIS A 23 4.14 -15.20 11.48
C HIS A 23 3.03 -15.15 12.54
N ARG A 24 3.32 -14.57 13.70
CA ARG A 24 2.32 -14.37 14.77
C ARG A 24 1.18 -13.47 14.31
N PHE A 25 1.52 -12.32 13.70
CA PHE A 25 0.57 -11.38 13.12
C PHE A 25 -0.38 -12.06 12.13
N VAL A 26 0.15 -12.79 11.14
CA VAL A 26 -0.66 -13.43 10.09
C VAL A 26 -1.62 -14.45 10.69
N HIS A 27 -1.17 -15.20 11.69
CA HIS A 27 -1.99 -16.21 12.34
C HIS A 27 -3.09 -15.59 13.21
N ASP A 28 -2.76 -14.58 14.04
CA ASP A 28 -3.76 -13.91 14.87
C ASP A 28 -4.76 -13.12 14.02
N ALA A 29 -4.31 -12.49 12.93
CA ALA A 29 -5.21 -11.87 11.96
C ALA A 29 -6.22 -12.88 11.38
N LYS A 30 -5.79 -14.11 11.08
CA LYS A 30 -6.69 -15.17 10.61
C LYS A 30 -7.74 -15.55 11.66
N LEU A 31 -7.36 -15.66 12.93
CA LEU A 31 -8.30 -15.94 14.02
C LEU A 31 -9.36 -14.84 14.15
N LEU A 32 -8.92 -13.58 14.12
CA LEU A 32 -9.81 -12.41 14.16
C LEU A 32 -10.82 -12.42 13.00
N ILE A 33 -10.33 -12.64 11.76
CA ILE A 33 -11.18 -12.72 10.56
C ILE A 33 -12.19 -13.85 10.68
N ASN A 34 -11.75 -15.04 11.08
CA ASN A 34 -12.64 -16.20 11.21
C ASN A 34 -13.78 -15.93 12.20
N ALA A 35 -13.49 -15.30 13.33
CA ALA A 35 -14.50 -14.96 14.31
C ALA A 35 -15.52 -13.94 13.75
N ILE A 36 -15.07 -12.92 13.02
CA ILE A 36 -15.95 -11.96 12.34
C ILE A 36 -16.84 -12.68 11.32
N VAL A 37 -16.24 -13.50 10.46
CA VAL A 37 -16.93 -14.28 9.42
C VAL A 37 -18.00 -15.20 10.04
N MET A 38 -17.65 -15.94 11.10
CA MET A 38 -18.60 -16.82 11.78
C MET A 38 -19.83 -16.07 12.29
N GLN A 39 -19.68 -14.85 12.81
CA GLN A 39 -20.82 -14.06 13.25
C GLN A 39 -21.63 -13.49 12.09
N LEU A 40 -20.98 -13.05 11.01
CA LEU A 40 -21.67 -12.62 9.77
C LEU A 40 -22.52 -13.76 9.19
N HIS A 41 -22.04 -15.00 9.23
CA HIS A 41 -22.84 -16.17 8.85
C HIS A 41 -24.05 -16.37 9.78
N LYS A 42 -23.88 -16.23 11.10
CA LYS A 42 -24.99 -16.39 12.07
C LYS A 42 -26.13 -15.40 11.86
N ILE A 43 -25.82 -14.17 11.45
CA ILE A 43 -26.82 -13.15 11.14
C ILE A 43 -27.28 -13.16 9.67
N ASN A 44 -26.82 -14.13 8.88
CA ASN A 44 -27.05 -14.23 7.44
C ASN A 44 -26.77 -12.90 6.71
N SER A 45 -25.64 -12.26 7.05
CA SER A 45 -25.21 -11.01 6.41
C SER A 45 -24.98 -11.25 4.92
N VAL A 46 -25.32 -10.25 4.10
CA VAL A 46 -24.97 -10.21 2.67
C VAL A 46 -23.46 -10.18 2.43
N PHE A 47 -22.66 -9.87 3.45
CA PHE A 47 -21.20 -9.80 3.36
C PHE A 47 -20.47 -11.07 3.81
N LYS A 48 -21.19 -12.09 4.31
CA LYS A 48 -20.60 -13.29 4.94
C LYS A 48 -19.56 -13.98 4.04
N ASP A 49 -19.79 -14.01 2.72
CA ASP A 49 -18.92 -14.66 1.74
C ASP A 49 -17.89 -13.71 1.08
N HIS A 50 -17.87 -12.43 1.48
CA HIS A 50 -16.99 -11.41 0.89
C HIS A 50 -15.78 -11.04 1.77
N MET A 51 -15.68 -11.60 2.96
CA MET A 51 -14.66 -11.24 3.95
C MET A 51 -13.32 -11.98 3.78
N GLY A 52 -13.21 -12.93 2.83
CA GLY A 52 -11.97 -13.68 2.61
C GLY A 52 -10.77 -12.80 2.26
N ALA A 53 -11.00 -11.65 1.63
CA ALA A 53 -9.97 -10.68 1.28
C ALA A 53 -9.58 -9.75 2.45
N LEU A 54 -10.29 -9.77 3.59
CA LEU A 54 -10.01 -8.91 4.74
C LEU A 54 -8.58 -9.08 5.27
N ARG A 55 -7.97 -10.26 5.12
CA ARG A 55 -6.57 -10.49 5.50
C ARG A 55 -5.60 -9.54 4.79
N THR A 56 -5.89 -9.19 3.53
CA THR A 56 -5.00 -8.35 2.72
C THR A 56 -5.03 -6.90 3.16
N THR A 57 -6.08 -6.48 3.86
CA THR A 57 -6.21 -5.12 4.37
C THR A 57 -5.62 -4.95 5.78
N ALA A 58 -5.18 -6.05 6.38
CA ALA A 58 -4.59 -6.08 7.71
C ALA A 58 -3.26 -5.29 7.77
N ALA A 59 -3.01 -4.67 8.91
CA ALA A 59 -1.70 -4.16 9.31
C ALA A 59 -1.52 -4.39 10.81
N PHE A 60 -0.37 -4.94 11.19
CA PHE A 60 0.06 -4.98 12.58
C PHE A 60 0.77 -3.68 12.93
N LEU A 61 0.46 -3.13 14.09
CA LEU A 61 1.02 -1.87 14.60
C LEU A 61 1.67 -2.14 15.94
N SER A 62 2.83 -1.54 16.16
CA SER A 62 3.54 -1.55 17.45
C SER A 62 4.34 -0.25 17.59
N GLY A 63 3.65 0.82 17.98
CA GLY A 63 4.20 2.17 17.97
C GLY A 63 4.69 2.59 16.57
N ILE A 64 5.97 2.93 16.47
CA ILE A 64 6.61 3.41 15.23
C ILE A 64 6.68 2.34 14.12
N THR A 65 6.60 1.05 14.47
CA THR A 65 6.68 -0.04 13.49
C THR A 65 5.30 -0.41 12.96
N MET A 66 5.30 -0.90 11.72
CA MET A 66 4.15 -1.56 11.10
C MET A 66 4.63 -2.76 10.31
N ASP A 67 3.76 -3.75 10.24
CA ASP A 67 3.90 -4.90 9.36
C ASP A 67 2.57 -5.16 8.65
N MET A 68 2.61 -5.75 7.46
CA MET A 68 1.43 -6.06 6.65
C MET A 68 1.74 -7.15 5.61
N PRO A 69 0.74 -7.79 4.99
CA PRO A 69 1.01 -8.77 3.94
C PRO A 69 1.69 -8.13 2.72
N LEU A 70 2.51 -8.90 2.01
CA LEU A 70 3.14 -8.44 0.77
C LEU A 70 2.13 -8.06 -0.32
N GLY A 71 0.98 -8.77 -0.36
CA GLY A 71 -0.15 -8.46 -1.23
C GLY A 71 -1.18 -7.57 -0.54
N PHE A 72 -0.73 -6.55 0.19
CA PHE A 72 -1.62 -5.65 0.91
C PHE A 72 -2.65 -4.98 -0.01
N GLU A 73 -3.81 -4.67 0.55
CA GLU A 73 -4.89 -3.95 -0.11
C GLU A 73 -5.48 -2.89 0.82
N VAL A 74 -6.20 -1.94 0.22
CA VAL A 74 -7.10 -1.03 0.95
C VAL A 74 -8.56 -1.20 0.51
N PHE A 75 -8.79 -1.81 -0.65
CA PHE A 75 -10.14 -2.08 -1.15
C PHE A 75 -10.51 -3.52 -0.81
N LEU A 76 -11.68 -3.70 -0.20
CA LEU A 76 -12.29 -5.01 -0.01
C LEU A 76 -13.23 -5.28 -1.20
N PRO A 77 -12.86 -6.18 -2.13
CA PRO A 77 -13.64 -6.44 -3.33
C PRO A 77 -14.92 -7.21 -3.02
N ILE A 78 -16.04 -6.70 -3.52
CA ILE A 78 -17.37 -7.29 -3.44
C ILE A 78 -17.79 -7.67 -4.86
N ARG A 79 -18.06 -8.96 -5.09
CA ARG A 79 -18.61 -9.44 -6.36
C ARG A 79 -20.11 -9.61 -6.22
N LEU A 80 -20.86 -8.93 -7.05
CA LEU A 80 -22.31 -9.11 -7.11
C LEU A 80 -22.64 -10.35 -7.95
N PRO A 81 -23.61 -11.19 -7.52
CA PRO A 81 -24.03 -12.38 -8.27
C PRO A 81 -25.00 -12.02 -9.41
N VAL A 82 -24.81 -10.86 -10.04
CA VAL A 82 -25.69 -10.36 -11.10
C VAL A 82 -24.90 -9.52 -12.11
N ALA A 83 -25.24 -9.67 -13.39
CA ALA A 83 -24.68 -8.86 -14.45
C ALA A 83 -25.24 -7.43 -14.42
N LEU A 84 -24.35 -6.44 -14.42
CA LEU A 84 -24.66 -5.02 -14.35
C LEU A 84 -24.55 -4.35 -15.73
N SER A 85 -25.35 -3.32 -15.95
CA SER A 85 -25.17 -2.38 -17.05
C SER A 85 -24.42 -1.14 -16.55
N ALA A 86 -23.48 -0.63 -17.32
CA ALA A 86 -22.68 0.53 -16.94
C ALA A 86 -23.01 1.76 -17.81
N ARG A 87 -23.04 2.93 -17.17
CA ARG A 87 -23.02 4.24 -17.83
C ARG A 87 -21.79 4.99 -17.34
N PHE A 88 -20.81 5.17 -18.21
CA PHE A 88 -19.58 5.86 -17.88
C PHE A 88 -19.68 7.36 -18.15
N ASN A 89 -19.02 8.16 -17.29
CA ASN A 89 -18.81 9.58 -17.48
C ASN A 89 -17.30 9.83 -17.66
N GLU A 90 -16.89 10.23 -18.86
CA GLU A 90 -15.48 10.46 -19.18
C GLU A 90 -14.89 11.67 -18.44
N GLU A 91 -15.64 12.76 -18.35
CA GLU A 91 -15.19 14.02 -17.73
C GLU A 91 -14.93 13.83 -16.24
N GLN A 92 -15.88 13.19 -15.55
CA GLN A 92 -15.78 12.96 -14.11
C GLN A 92 -14.99 11.70 -13.75
N ARG A 93 -14.67 10.86 -14.74
CA ARG A 93 -14.04 9.54 -14.56
C ARG A 93 -14.84 8.61 -13.64
N THR A 94 -16.17 8.73 -13.68
CA THR A 94 -17.11 7.95 -12.87
C THR A 94 -17.89 6.93 -13.69
N VAL A 95 -18.56 6.00 -13.00
CA VAL A 95 -19.49 5.05 -13.59
C VAL A 95 -20.74 4.92 -12.73
N GLN A 96 -21.89 4.80 -13.38
CA GLN A 96 -23.15 4.39 -12.76
C GLN A 96 -23.45 2.95 -13.16
N LEU A 97 -23.85 2.13 -12.21
CA LEU A 97 -24.05 0.68 -12.39
C LEU A 97 -25.51 0.32 -12.10
N TYR A 98 -26.15 -0.36 -13.04
CA TYR A 98 -27.60 -0.60 -13.01
C TYR A 98 -27.96 -2.07 -13.20
N ARG A 99 -29.09 -2.44 -12.60
CA ARG A 99 -29.81 -3.67 -12.91
C ARG A 99 -31.31 -3.45 -12.71
N SER A 100 -32.06 -3.54 -13.81
CA SER A 100 -33.52 -3.43 -13.75
C SER A 100 -34.17 -4.59 -13.00
N ASN A 101 -35.21 -4.29 -12.23
CA ASN A 101 -36.05 -5.25 -11.50
C ASN A 101 -35.26 -6.15 -10.55
N TYR A 102 -34.17 -5.63 -9.97
CA TYR A 102 -33.33 -6.38 -9.04
C TYR A 102 -33.38 -5.80 -7.64
N SER A 103 -33.89 -6.59 -6.70
CA SER A 103 -33.97 -6.20 -5.30
C SER A 103 -32.78 -6.76 -4.53
N HIS A 104 -31.87 -5.88 -4.11
CA HIS A 104 -30.74 -6.24 -3.27
C HIS A 104 -30.37 -5.07 -2.33
N PRO A 105 -29.89 -5.31 -1.09
CA PRO A 105 -29.60 -4.24 -0.12
C PRO A 105 -28.54 -3.21 -0.54
N PHE A 106 -27.79 -3.49 -1.62
CA PHE A 106 -26.78 -2.57 -2.16
C PHE A 106 -27.36 -1.63 -3.23
N PHE A 107 -28.63 -1.78 -3.59
CA PHE A 107 -29.27 -1.02 -4.65
C PHE A 107 -30.22 0.02 -4.07
N PHE A 108 -30.33 1.16 -4.75
CA PHE A 108 -31.36 2.15 -4.52
C PHE A 108 -32.14 2.33 -5.84
N GLY A 109 -33.37 1.80 -5.88
CA GLY A 109 -34.05 1.54 -7.15
C GLY A 109 -33.25 0.52 -7.97
N ASP A 110 -33.02 0.82 -9.25
CA ASP A 110 -32.25 -0.06 -10.14
C ASP A 110 -30.73 0.21 -10.10
N ALA A 111 -30.26 1.21 -9.34
CA ALA A 111 -28.85 1.59 -9.31
C ALA A 111 -28.11 0.96 -8.13
N ALA A 112 -26.95 0.36 -8.38
CA ALA A 112 -26.03 -0.01 -7.31
C ALA A 112 -25.52 1.27 -6.63
N ASN A 113 -25.59 1.31 -5.30
CA ASN A 113 -25.38 2.52 -4.53
C ASN A 113 -24.35 2.30 -3.40
N ALA A 114 -23.24 3.02 -3.46
CA ALA A 114 -22.15 2.87 -2.50
C ALA A 114 -22.58 3.23 -1.06
N LYS A 115 -23.44 4.24 -0.90
CA LYS A 115 -23.98 4.64 0.41
C LYS A 115 -24.81 3.52 1.03
N CYS A 116 -25.69 2.87 0.27
CA CYS A 116 -26.45 1.70 0.75
C CYS A 116 -25.52 0.57 1.21
N MET A 117 -24.49 0.25 0.42
CA MET A 117 -23.52 -0.79 0.75
C MET A 117 -22.73 -0.46 2.04
N ASN A 118 -22.22 0.76 2.17
CA ASN A 118 -21.45 1.20 3.34
C ASN A 118 -22.30 1.28 4.62
N LEU A 119 -23.54 1.78 4.54
CA LEU A 119 -24.46 1.81 5.68
C LEU A 119 -24.82 0.39 6.15
N ARG A 120 -25.04 -0.53 5.21
CA ARG A 120 -25.33 -1.93 5.57
C ARG A 120 -24.12 -2.59 6.24
N MET A 121 -22.92 -2.36 5.72
CA MET A 121 -21.69 -2.88 6.35
C MET A 121 -21.51 -2.34 7.76
N GLN A 122 -21.78 -1.04 7.96
CA GLN A 122 -21.71 -0.44 9.29
C GLN A 122 -22.63 -1.13 10.29
N GLN A 123 -23.88 -1.38 9.91
CA GLN A 123 -24.86 -2.06 10.77
C GLN A 123 -24.42 -3.49 11.10
N ASP A 124 -24.03 -4.27 10.08
CA ASP A 124 -23.62 -5.66 10.26
C ASP A 124 -22.36 -5.75 11.16
N MET A 125 -21.37 -4.88 10.95
CA MET A 125 -20.13 -4.87 11.74
C MET A 125 -20.34 -4.41 13.18
N GLN A 126 -21.18 -3.39 13.41
CA GLN A 126 -21.55 -2.98 14.78
C GLN A 126 -22.21 -4.13 15.54
N HIS A 127 -23.10 -4.87 14.87
CA HIS A 127 -23.74 -6.03 15.47
C HIS A 127 -22.74 -7.15 15.77
N VAL A 128 -21.91 -7.52 14.78
CA VAL A 128 -20.92 -8.60 14.89
C VAL A 128 -19.91 -8.34 16.00
N ILE A 129 -19.32 -7.13 16.04
CA ILE A 129 -18.31 -6.79 17.04
C ILE A 129 -18.92 -6.63 18.43
N GLY A 130 -20.19 -6.20 18.52
CA GLY A 130 -20.96 -6.27 19.76
C GLY A 130 -21.15 -7.70 20.31
N LYS A 131 -20.95 -8.74 19.50
CA LYS A 131 -21.00 -10.17 19.90
C LYS A 131 -19.62 -10.80 20.09
N VAL A 132 -18.55 -10.13 19.68
CA VAL A 132 -17.16 -10.62 19.77
C VAL A 132 -16.30 -9.53 20.39
N PRO A 133 -16.46 -9.27 21.70
CA PRO A 133 -15.78 -8.17 22.35
C PRO A 133 -14.26 -8.40 22.46
N PHE A 134 -13.83 -9.66 22.59
CA PHE A 134 -12.42 -10.02 22.67
C PHE A 134 -12.11 -11.35 22.00
N ILE A 135 -10.85 -11.52 21.58
CA ILE A 135 -10.32 -12.77 21.02
C ILE A 135 -8.93 -13.03 21.62
N ALA A 136 -8.70 -14.26 22.07
CA ALA A 136 -7.36 -14.73 22.41
C ALA A 136 -6.62 -15.15 21.13
N GLY A 137 -5.49 -14.50 20.87
CA GLY A 137 -4.50 -14.93 19.89
C GLY A 137 -3.81 -16.23 20.32
N TYR A 138 -3.11 -16.85 19.39
CA TYR A 138 -2.53 -18.18 19.61
C TYR A 138 -1.37 -18.17 20.61
N TRP A 139 -0.58 -17.08 20.64
CA TRP A 139 0.56 -16.92 21.56
C TRP A 139 0.19 -16.20 22.86
N GLY A 140 -1.09 -16.19 23.24
CA GLY A 140 -1.55 -15.64 24.51
C GLY A 140 -1.84 -14.14 24.52
N ALA A 141 -1.61 -13.43 23.41
CA ALA A 141 -2.11 -12.07 23.24
C ALA A 141 -3.65 -12.08 23.33
N ILE A 142 -4.25 -11.11 24.01
CA ILE A 142 -5.71 -10.96 24.06
C ILE A 142 -6.05 -9.64 23.39
N TYR A 143 -6.93 -9.69 22.41
CA TYR A 143 -7.33 -8.52 21.63
C TYR A 143 -8.72 -8.06 22.01
N ASP A 144 -8.87 -6.78 22.35
CA ASP A 144 -10.16 -6.10 22.44
C ASP A 144 -10.52 -5.54 21.06
N ILE A 145 -11.70 -5.91 20.55
CA ILE A 145 -12.08 -5.58 19.17
C ILE A 145 -12.99 -4.38 19.15
N LYS A 146 -12.62 -3.39 18.34
CA LYS A 146 -13.34 -2.14 18.15
C LYS A 146 -13.65 -1.95 16.67
N TYR A 147 -14.83 -1.41 16.39
CA TYR A 147 -15.25 -1.03 15.06
C TYR A 147 -15.43 0.48 14.97
N ARG A 148 -14.85 1.10 13.95
CA ARG A 148 -15.02 2.53 13.68
C ARG A 148 -15.19 2.76 12.16
N PRO A 149 -16.35 3.25 11.70
CA PRO A 149 -16.46 3.74 10.34
C PRO A 149 -15.80 5.11 10.21
N MET A 150 -15.12 5.37 9.09
CA MET A 150 -14.73 6.71 8.68
C MET A 150 -15.87 7.29 7.86
N CYS A 151 -16.42 8.41 8.29
CA CYS A 151 -17.63 9.00 7.72
C CYS A 151 -17.34 10.33 7.04
N TYR A 152 -18.18 10.72 6.08
CA TYR A 152 -18.25 12.09 5.62
C TYR A 152 -19.73 12.48 5.54
N ASN A 153 -20.12 13.59 6.16
CA ASN A 153 -21.52 13.99 6.29
C ASN A 153 -22.42 12.83 6.79
N ARG A 154 -21.94 12.08 7.80
CA ARG A 154 -22.61 10.90 8.41
C ARG A 154 -22.77 9.68 7.49
N ILE A 155 -22.12 9.68 6.33
CA ILE A 155 -22.10 8.53 5.40
C ILE A 155 -20.74 7.86 5.50
N PRO A 156 -20.66 6.56 5.87
CA PRO A 156 -19.39 5.84 5.88
C PRO A 156 -18.83 5.70 4.47
N PHE A 157 -17.51 5.84 4.33
CA PHE A 157 -16.79 5.60 3.09
C PHE A 157 -15.60 4.63 3.25
N ALA A 158 -15.13 4.45 4.48
CA ALA A 158 -14.16 3.44 4.84
C ALA A 158 -14.50 2.85 6.21
N HIS A 159 -13.96 1.67 6.48
CA HIS A 159 -14.27 0.87 7.65
C HIS A 159 -12.97 0.46 8.34
N GLN A 160 -12.93 0.58 9.67
CA GLN A 160 -11.82 0.13 10.49
C GLN A 160 -12.31 -0.88 11.52
N VAL A 161 -11.65 -2.03 11.56
CA VAL A 161 -11.71 -2.96 12.69
C VAL A 161 -10.34 -2.94 13.35
N TYR A 162 -10.27 -2.52 14.61
CA TYR A 162 -9.03 -2.50 15.38
C TYR A 162 -9.10 -3.51 16.52
N ALA A 163 -8.16 -4.43 16.52
CA ALA A 163 -7.95 -5.42 17.56
C ALA A 163 -6.76 -4.96 18.41
N GLU A 164 -7.07 -4.29 19.53
CA GLU A 164 -6.11 -3.71 20.47
C GLU A 164 -5.57 -4.78 21.41
N GLU A 165 -4.26 -4.92 21.52
CA GLU A 165 -3.63 -5.90 22.41
C GLU A 165 -3.70 -5.44 23.87
N ARG A 166 -4.35 -6.22 24.73
CA ARG A 166 -4.49 -5.88 26.16
C ARG A 166 -3.14 -5.76 26.84
N GLY A 167 -2.98 -4.67 27.59
CA GLY A 167 -1.76 -4.40 28.36
C GLY A 167 -0.58 -3.91 27.51
N ALA A 168 -0.78 -3.67 26.21
CA ALA A 168 0.22 -3.07 25.34
C ALA A 168 -0.29 -1.74 24.78
N THR A 169 0.45 -0.65 25.02
CA THR A 169 0.13 0.66 24.47
C THR A 169 0.43 0.69 22.97
N ASP A 170 -0.51 1.20 22.16
CA ASP A 170 -0.37 1.41 20.71
C ASP A 170 0.05 0.17 19.91
N ARG A 171 -0.37 -1.01 20.38
CA ARG A 171 -0.09 -2.28 19.73
C ARG A 171 -1.36 -3.04 19.41
N GLY A 172 -1.46 -3.53 18.18
CA GLY A 172 -2.66 -4.24 17.73
C GLY A 172 -2.68 -4.53 16.25
N ILE A 173 -3.77 -5.17 15.81
CA ILE A 173 -4.01 -5.49 14.41
C ILE A 173 -5.16 -4.63 13.91
N CYS A 174 -4.92 -3.88 12.83
CA CYS A 174 -5.90 -3.03 12.19
C CYS A 174 -6.32 -3.61 10.84
N PHE A 175 -7.62 -3.69 10.57
CA PHE A 175 -8.19 -3.98 9.26
C PHE A 175 -8.89 -2.73 8.75
N ASP A 176 -8.21 -1.98 7.89
CA ASP A 176 -8.73 -0.76 7.27
C ASP A 176 -9.14 -1.05 5.83
N PHE A 177 -10.41 -0.85 5.48
CA PHE A 177 -10.89 -1.19 4.15
C PHE A 177 -11.98 -0.27 3.59
N ILE A 178 -11.96 -0.10 2.27
CA ILE A 178 -13.00 0.57 1.47
C ILE A 178 -13.74 -0.52 0.71
N LEU A 179 -15.06 -0.52 0.78
CA LEU A 179 -15.84 -1.45 -0.04
C LEU A 179 -15.80 -1.01 -1.50
N ALA A 180 -15.49 -1.95 -2.38
CA ALA A 180 -15.50 -1.72 -3.82
C ALA A 180 -16.18 -2.88 -4.54
N LEU A 181 -16.96 -2.59 -5.56
CA LEU A 181 -17.48 -3.62 -6.46
C LEU A 181 -16.35 -4.06 -7.39
N GLU A 182 -16.06 -5.35 -7.43
CA GLU A 182 -15.10 -5.93 -8.37
C GLU A 182 -15.81 -6.41 -9.63
N LEU A 183 -15.32 -5.96 -10.77
CA LEU A 183 -15.91 -6.21 -12.08
C LEU A 183 -14.86 -6.85 -12.99
N ASP A 184 -15.27 -7.87 -13.74
CA ASP A 184 -14.42 -8.49 -14.74
C ASP A 184 -14.42 -7.64 -16.01
N GLY A 185 -13.25 -7.17 -16.44
CA GLY A 185 -13.11 -6.38 -17.66
C GLY A 185 -13.50 -7.12 -18.94
N ALA A 186 -13.48 -8.47 -18.93
CA ALA A 186 -13.96 -9.24 -20.06
C ALA A 186 -15.49 -9.21 -20.19
N GLU A 187 -16.21 -9.11 -19.07
CA GLU A 187 -17.68 -9.06 -19.04
C GLU A 187 -18.19 -7.61 -19.14
N LEU A 188 -17.52 -6.67 -18.48
CA LEU A 188 -17.88 -5.26 -18.44
C LEU A 188 -16.61 -4.41 -18.71
N PRO A 189 -16.21 -4.24 -19.98
CA PRO A 189 -14.96 -3.59 -20.32
C PRO A 189 -14.98 -2.10 -19.97
N LEU A 190 -13.82 -1.61 -19.49
CA LEU A 190 -13.62 -0.17 -19.30
C LEU A 190 -13.46 0.53 -20.66
N PRO A 191 -13.98 1.76 -20.80
CA PRO A 191 -13.67 2.61 -21.95
C PRO A 191 -12.17 2.82 -22.16
N LEU A 192 -11.77 2.97 -23.43
CA LEU A 192 -10.34 3.08 -23.83
C LEU A 192 -9.58 4.19 -23.11
N TYR A 193 -10.26 5.28 -22.73
CA TYR A 193 -9.64 6.41 -22.04
C TYR A 193 -9.11 6.07 -20.63
N TYR A 194 -9.47 4.93 -20.05
CA TYR A 194 -8.88 4.43 -18.79
C TYR A 194 -7.54 3.73 -18.98
N LYS A 195 -7.15 3.42 -20.22
CA LYS A 195 -5.88 2.72 -20.55
C LYS A 195 -5.69 1.45 -19.72
N ALA A 196 -6.78 0.68 -19.56
CA ALA A 196 -6.81 -0.60 -18.86
C ALA A 196 -6.81 -1.74 -19.88
N PRO A 197 -6.02 -2.81 -19.68
CA PRO A 197 -6.14 -4.00 -20.52
C PRO A 197 -7.52 -4.64 -20.36
N ILE A 198 -8.11 -5.14 -21.44
CA ILE A 198 -9.48 -5.68 -21.45
C ILE A 198 -9.66 -6.85 -20.47
N ALA A 199 -8.64 -7.70 -20.31
CA ALA A 199 -8.69 -8.86 -19.42
C ALA A 199 -8.48 -8.53 -17.93
N TYR A 200 -8.36 -7.25 -17.56
CA TYR A 200 -8.09 -6.87 -16.17
C TYR A 200 -9.40 -6.64 -15.42
N LYS A 201 -9.41 -7.11 -14.17
CA LYS A 201 -10.43 -6.69 -13.22
C LYS A 201 -10.26 -5.23 -12.89
N TRP A 202 -11.38 -4.57 -12.64
CA TRP A 202 -11.40 -3.19 -12.18
C TRP A 202 -12.40 -3.05 -11.02
N LEU A 203 -12.21 -1.99 -10.26
CA LEU A 203 -12.95 -1.72 -9.04
C LEU A 203 -13.80 -0.47 -9.22
N ALA A 204 -15.04 -0.53 -8.77
CA ALA A 204 -15.89 0.63 -8.58
C ALA A 204 -15.98 0.91 -7.07
N PHE A 205 -15.49 2.06 -6.61
CA PHE A 205 -15.49 2.44 -5.19
C PHE A 205 -16.37 3.68 -4.96
N GLY A 206 -16.93 3.81 -3.74
CA GLY A 206 -17.78 4.95 -3.40
C GLY A 206 -17.00 6.26 -3.39
N LEU A 207 -17.54 7.30 -4.04
CA LEU A 207 -16.96 8.65 -3.99
C LEU A 207 -17.42 9.39 -2.74
N VAL A 208 -16.50 10.14 -2.14
CA VAL A 208 -16.82 11.08 -1.08
C VAL A 208 -17.12 12.44 -1.72
N ASP A 209 -18.41 12.77 -1.86
CA ASP A 209 -18.81 13.99 -2.55
C ASP A 209 -18.72 15.23 -1.64
N ILE A 210 -17.57 15.90 -1.70
CA ILE A 210 -17.27 17.09 -0.89
C ILE A 210 -18.10 18.31 -1.33
N ASN A 211 -18.42 18.41 -2.62
CA ASN A 211 -18.99 19.62 -3.23
C ASN A 211 -20.41 19.43 -3.79
N ARG A 212 -21.02 18.26 -3.57
CA ARG A 212 -22.29 17.86 -4.21
C ARG A 212 -22.18 17.87 -5.75
N SER A 213 -21.01 17.53 -6.28
CA SER A 213 -20.72 17.56 -7.71
C SER A 213 -21.03 16.24 -8.42
N HIS A 214 -21.37 15.19 -7.67
CA HIS A 214 -21.60 13.86 -8.20
C HIS A 214 -23.02 13.37 -7.87
N ASP A 215 -23.54 12.48 -8.71
CA ASP A 215 -24.74 11.74 -8.36
C ASP A 215 -24.39 10.77 -7.23
N SER A 216 -25.32 10.55 -6.30
CA SER A 216 -25.22 9.52 -5.27
C SER A 216 -25.04 8.09 -5.81
N ALA A 217 -25.41 7.85 -7.08
CA ALA A 217 -25.21 6.60 -7.80
C ALA A 217 -23.86 6.51 -8.50
N ASP A 218 -23.04 7.58 -8.50
CA ASP A 218 -21.73 7.57 -9.13
C ASP A 218 -20.70 6.81 -8.30
N TRP A 219 -19.92 6.00 -8.99
CA TRP A 219 -18.77 5.29 -8.44
C TRP A 219 -17.49 5.81 -9.08
N GLY A 220 -16.42 5.89 -8.28
CA GLY A 220 -15.07 6.10 -8.79
C GLY A 220 -14.57 4.82 -9.44
N VAL A 221 -13.93 4.95 -10.60
CA VAL A 221 -13.32 3.82 -11.31
C VAL A 221 -11.85 3.70 -10.92
N LEU A 222 -11.44 2.49 -10.57
CA LEU A 222 -10.09 2.17 -10.14
C LEU A 222 -9.56 0.96 -10.90
N VAL A 223 -8.40 1.11 -11.52
CA VAL A 223 -7.65 0.01 -12.13
C VAL A 223 -6.53 -0.38 -11.16
N PRO A 224 -6.58 -1.55 -10.51
CA PRO A 224 -5.65 -1.92 -9.45
C PRO A 224 -4.29 -2.35 -10.01
N ARG A 225 -3.54 -1.41 -10.60
CA ARG A 225 -2.29 -1.70 -11.34
C ARG A 225 -1.24 -2.38 -10.48
N TRP A 226 -1.22 -2.13 -9.17
CA TRP A 226 -0.29 -2.77 -8.23
C TRP A 226 -0.48 -4.28 -8.13
N GLN A 227 -1.69 -4.80 -8.35
CA GLN A 227 -1.94 -6.25 -8.30
C GLN A 227 -1.19 -6.99 -9.42
N SER A 228 -0.90 -6.32 -10.54
CA SER A 228 -0.08 -6.88 -11.64
C SER A 228 1.43 -6.80 -11.38
N ALA A 229 1.87 -6.24 -10.26
CA ALA A 229 3.29 -6.14 -9.91
C ALA A 229 3.88 -7.53 -9.64
N ASN A 230 5.11 -7.76 -10.11
CA ASN A 230 5.91 -8.91 -9.70
C ASN A 230 6.34 -8.79 -8.22
N VAL A 231 6.88 -9.88 -7.67
CA VAL A 231 7.26 -9.97 -6.25
C VAL A 231 8.27 -8.88 -5.84
N ALA A 232 9.28 -8.61 -6.66
CA ALA A 232 10.29 -7.58 -6.35
C ALA A 232 9.68 -6.17 -6.24
N LEU A 233 8.78 -5.83 -7.16
CA LEU A 233 8.06 -4.56 -7.14
C LEU A 233 7.12 -4.46 -5.93
N ARG A 234 6.44 -5.55 -5.57
CA ARG A 234 5.60 -5.60 -4.36
C ARG A 234 6.42 -5.39 -3.10
N LEU A 235 7.60 -6.02 -3.01
CA LEU A 235 8.50 -5.89 -1.86
C LEU A 235 9.03 -4.45 -1.72
N ARG A 236 9.43 -3.83 -2.85
CA ARG A 236 9.82 -2.42 -2.87
C ARG A 236 8.70 -1.51 -2.37
N SER A 237 7.48 -1.69 -2.88
CA SER A 237 6.31 -0.92 -2.45
C SER A 237 5.99 -1.16 -0.97
N HIS A 238 6.02 -2.41 -0.52
CA HIS A 238 5.79 -2.79 0.87
C HIS A 238 6.78 -2.09 1.81
N ASN A 239 8.09 -2.25 1.58
CA ASN A 239 9.13 -1.66 2.43
C ASN A 239 9.08 -0.11 2.40
N MET A 240 8.77 0.48 1.24
CA MET A 240 8.56 1.93 1.11
C MET A 240 7.44 2.43 2.02
N LEU A 241 6.31 1.74 2.10
CA LEU A 241 5.19 2.14 2.97
C LEU A 241 5.54 2.00 4.45
N LEU A 242 6.31 0.97 4.83
CA LEU A 242 6.77 0.83 6.21
C LEU A 242 7.73 1.97 6.60
N LEU A 243 8.65 2.33 5.71
CA LEU A 243 9.53 3.50 5.90
C LEU A 243 8.75 4.80 6.00
N LEU A 244 7.72 4.99 5.15
CA LEU A 244 6.87 6.17 5.20
C LEU A 244 6.13 6.29 6.52
N ARG A 245 5.54 5.20 7.02
CA ARG A 245 4.93 5.20 8.36
C ARG A 245 5.95 5.60 9.41
N ARG A 246 7.13 4.97 9.40
CA ARG A 246 8.16 5.20 10.40
C ARG A 246 8.55 6.67 10.46
N LEU A 247 8.78 7.28 9.30
CA LEU A 247 9.06 8.71 9.18
C LEU A 247 7.92 9.55 9.79
N LEU A 248 6.68 9.31 9.38
CA LEU A 248 5.54 10.11 9.83
C LEU A 248 5.33 9.98 11.34
N TYR A 249 5.39 8.75 11.86
CA TYR A 249 5.22 8.48 13.29
C TYR A 249 6.34 9.08 14.13
N ALA A 250 7.60 9.01 13.68
CA ALA A 250 8.74 9.64 14.35
C ALA A 250 8.64 11.16 14.43
N GLN A 251 7.80 11.77 13.58
CA GLN A 251 7.56 13.20 13.49
C GLN A 251 6.17 13.56 14.02
N GLU A 252 5.59 12.68 14.85
CA GLU A 252 4.31 12.89 15.54
C GLU A 252 3.13 13.16 14.59
N CYS A 253 3.27 12.78 13.31
CA CYS A 253 2.20 12.85 12.32
C CYS A 253 1.35 11.58 12.38
N PHE A 254 0.72 11.31 13.53
CA PHE A 254 0.05 10.04 13.81
C PHE A 254 -1.13 9.77 12.88
N THR A 255 -1.92 10.79 12.56
CA THR A 255 -3.03 10.68 11.60
C THR A 255 -2.49 10.32 10.23
N LEU A 256 -1.45 11.01 9.75
CA LEU A 256 -0.82 10.71 8.45
C LEU A 256 -0.14 9.33 8.43
N ALA A 257 0.35 8.87 9.58
CA ALA A 257 0.98 7.56 9.76
C ALA A 257 -0.02 6.39 9.80
N ALA A 258 -1.33 6.67 9.78
CA ALA A 258 -2.36 5.64 9.80
C ALA A 258 -2.23 4.68 8.60
N PRO A 259 -2.33 3.34 8.82
CA PRO A 259 -2.17 2.35 7.74
C PRO A 259 -3.13 2.59 6.58
N PHE A 260 -4.39 2.93 6.89
CA PHE A 260 -5.38 3.34 5.89
C PHE A 260 -4.86 4.41 4.93
N LEU A 261 -4.40 5.56 5.46
CA LEU A 261 -4.00 6.70 4.63
C LEU A 261 -2.77 6.39 3.78
N ILE A 262 -1.79 5.68 4.35
CA ILE A 262 -0.58 5.27 3.63
C ILE A 262 -0.93 4.34 2.46
N LYS A 263 -1.73 3.28 2.71
CA LYS A 263 -2.15 2.33 1.66
C LYS A 263 -3.03 2.99 0.60
N PHE A 264 -3.98 3.83 1.02
CA PHE A 264 -4.89 4.53 0.11
C PHE A 264 -4.14 5.53 -0.79
N CYS A 265 -3.25 6.34 -0.22
CA CYS A 265 -2.48 7.29 -1.01
C CYS A 265 -1.50 6.58 -1.96
N PHE A 266 -0.97 5.42 -1.56
CA PHE A 266 -0.20 4.58 -2.48
C PHE A 266 -1.04 4.09 -3.66
N ALA A 267 -2.27 3.61 -3.40
CA ALA A 267 -3.18 3.22 -4.47
C ALA A 267 -3.42 4.39 -5.43
N MET A 268 -3.64 5.61 -4.91
CA MET A 268 -3.78 6.82 -5.74
C MET A 268 -2.52 7.13 -6.55
N THR A 269 -1.32 7.00 -5.95
CA THR A 269 -0.04 7.13 -6.69
C THR A 269 0.00 6.21 -7.90
N THR A 270 -0.41 4.94 -7.74
CA THR A 270 -0.37 3.98 -8.86
C THR A 270 -1.41 4.27 -9.94
N VAL A 271 -2.54 4.89 -9.57
CA VAL A 271 -3.56 5.34 -10.53
C VAL A 271 -3.02 6.50 -11.35
N ASP A 272 -2.53 7.54 -10.69
CA ASP A 272 -2.06 8.77 -11.32
C ASP A 272 -0.80 8.52 -12.19
N CYS A 273 0.15 7.72 -11.71
CA CYS A 273 1.36 7.39 -12.45
C CYS A 273 1.16 6.31 -13.52
N GLY A 274 0.06 5.54 -13.47
CA GLY A 274 -0.14 4.39 -14.35
C GLY A 274 1.06 3.42 -14.30
N GLU A 275 1.40 2.77 -15.42
CA GLU A 275 2.55 1.83 -15.48
C GLU A 275 3.90 2.45 -15.10
N HIS A 276 4.03 3.78 -15.09
CA HIS A 276 5.27 4.44 -14.68
C HIS A 276 5.64 4.14 -13.22
N TYR A 277 4.67 3.87 -12.33
CA TYR A 277 4.96 3.56 -10.92
C TYR A 277 5.90 2.35 -10.76
N LYS A 278 5.86 1.40 -11.70
CA LYS A 278 6.73 0.22 -11.69
C LYS A 278 8.21 0.60 -11.84
N ARG A 279 8.52 1.72 -12.49
CA ARG A 279 9.89 2.21 -12.71
C ARG A 279 10.39 3.19 -11.65
N MET A 280 9.50 3.74 -10.83
CA MET A 280 9.86 4.68 -9.77
C MET A 280 10.67 3.98 -8.67
N GLY A 281 11.73 4.64 -8.18
CA GLY A 281 12.49 4.18 -7.01
C GLY A 281 11.71 4.36 -5.71
N VAL A 282 12.22 3.82 -4.60
CA VAL A 282 11.64 3.93 -3.25
C VAL A 282 11.43 5.39 -2.87
N ALA A 283 12.46 6.23 -3.03
CA ALA A 283 12.43 7.65 -2.71
C ALA A 283 11.31 8.39 -3.46
N GLU A 284 11.22 8.15 -4.76
CA GLU A 284 10.24 8.81 -5.63
C GLU A 284 8.81 8.36 -5.32
N LEU A 285 8.61 7.06 -5.10
CA LEU A 285 7.31 6.51 -4.67
C LEU A 285 6.88 7.08 -3.32
N MET A 286 7.81 7.18 -2.37
CA MET A 286 7.55 7.71 -1.03
C MET A 286 7.15 9.18 -1.08
N ILE A 287 7.88 10.00 -1.84
CA ILE A 287 7.58 11.43 -2.02
C ILE A 287 6.22 11.63 -2.68
N THR A 288 5.94 10.87 -3.75
CA THR A 288 4.68 10.98 -4.50
C THR A 288 3.49 10.55 -3.65
N THR A 289 3.63 9.45 -2.91
CA THR A 289 2.61 8.95 -1.97
C THR A 289 2.35 9.94 -0.84
N LEU A 290 3.40 10.51 -0.24
CA LEU A 290 3.27 11.57 0.76
C LEU A 290 2.60 12.82 0.18
N GLY A 291 2.92 13.17 -1.07
CA GLY A 291 2.26 14.25 -1.81
C GLY A 291 0.74 14.08 -1.85
N HIS A 292 0.25 12.87 -2.14
CA HIS A 292 -1.19 12.58 -2.08
C HIS A 292 -1.77 12.77 -0.68
N GLN A 293 -1.06 12.35 0.38
CA GLN A 293 -1.53 12.51 1.75
C GLN A 293 -1.71 13.99 2.12
N VAL A 294 -0.73 14.84 1.81
CA VAL A 294 -0.67 16.22 2.33
C VAL A 294 -1.42 17.25 1.49
N PHE A 295 -1.63 17.00 0.19
CA PHE A 295 -2.26 17.96 -0.73
C PHE A 295 -3.72 17.64 -1.09
N ARG A 296 -4.19 16.40 -0.89
CA ARG A 296 -5.60 16.04 -1.20
C ARG A 296 -6.56 16.25 -0.02
N ASN A 297 -6.11 16.85 1.08
CA ASN A 297 -6.91 17.19 2.27
C ASN A 297 -7.77 16.01 2.82
N PHE A 298 -7.33 14.75 2.66
CA PHE A 298 -8.04 13.57 3.18
C PHE A 298 -8.24 13.65 4.70
N CYS A 299 -7.31 14.29 5.38
CA CYS A 299 -7.37 14.67 6.77
C CYS A 299 -8.65 15.46 7.12
N GLU A 300 -9.05 16.46 6.31
CA GLU A 300 -10.28 17.22 6.57
C GLU A 300 -11.54 16.36 6.45
N LEU A 301 -11.53 15.31 5.63
CA LEU A 301 -12.62 14.34 5.54
C LEU A 301 -12.75 13.54 6.84
N ILE A 302 -11.61 13.18 7.44
CA ILE A 302 -11.55 12.41 8.69
C ILE A 302 -12.05 13.25 9.88
N VAL A 303 -11.72 14.54 9.97
CA VAL A 303 -12.18 15.39 11.09
C VAL A 303 -13.64 15.84 10.93
N LYS A 304 -14.10 16.14 9.71
CA LYS A 304 -15.52 16.42 9.43
C LYS A 304 -16.43 15.19 9.60
N SER A 305 -15.86 14.02 9.92
CA SER A 305 -16.58 12.77 10.23
C SER A 305 -17.13 12.69 11.65
N ALA A 306 -16.55 13.45 12.59
CA ALA A 306 -16.86 13.38 14.01
C ALA A 306 -18.14 14.17 14.33
N VAL A 307 -19.26 13.47 14.52
CA VAL A 307 -20.43 14.03 15.19
C VAL A 307 -20.12 14.10 16.68
N GLY A 308 -20.00 15.30 17.24
CA GLY A 308 -19.63 15.49 18.64
C GLY A 308 -19.32 16.94 18.97
N ASP A 309 -19.04 17.17 20.26
CA ASP A 309 -18.70 18.46 20.89
C ASP A 309 -17.93 19.41 19.97
N HIS A 310 -18.43 20.65 19.85
CA HIS A 310 -17.84 21.66 18.98
C HIS A 310 -16.38 21.90 19.33
N ASP A 311 -16.05 21.92 20.62
CA ASP A 311 -14.71 22.24 21.10
C ASP A 311 -13.73 21.09 20.81
N ALA A 312 -14.18 19.83 20.97
CA ALA A 312 -13.39 18.66 20.57
C ALA A 312 -13.13 18.61 19.06
N ASN A 313 -14.12 19.01 18.26
CA ASN A 313 -13.98 19.11 16.80
C ASN A 313 -13.04 20.23 16.37
N VAL A 314 -13.04 21.36 17.07
CA VAL A 314 -12.09 22.46 16.84
C VAL A 314 -10.66 22.00 17.17
N ALA A 315 -10.45 21.40 18.35
CA ALA A 315 -9.14 20.89 18.76
C ALA A 315 -8.59 19.82 17.80
N ALA A 316 -9.43 18.84 17.41
CA ALA A 316 -9.05 17.83 16.42
C ALA A 316 -8.74 18.44 15.04
N THR A 317 -9.40 19.55 14.68
CA THR A 317 -9.08 20.29 13.45
C THR A 317 -7.73 21.00 13.54
N GLU A 318 -7.37 21.53 14.71
CA GLU A 318 -6.10 22.21 14.94
C GLU A 318 -4.92 21.23 14.91
N GLU A 319 -4.99 20.14 15.69
CA GLU A 319 -3.99 19.06 15.70
C GLU A 319 -3.75 18.53 14.28
N LEU A 320 -4.81 18.30 13.52
CA LEU A 320 -4.72 17.86 12.15
C LEU A 320 -4.03 18.88 11.23
N ARG A 321 -4.27 20.17 11.43
CA ARG A 321 -3.60 21.23 10.65
C ARG A 321 -2.11 21.26 10.99
N GLU A 322 -1.75 21.06 12.25
CA GLU A 322 -0.35 20.96 12.68
C GLU A 322 0.33 19.76 12.03
N GLU A 323 -0.29 18.57 12.09
CA GLU A 323 0.17 17.37 11.39
C GLU A 323 0.30 17.62 9.88
N GLN A 324 -0.67 18.28 9.25
CA GLN A 324 -0.64 18.58 7.82
C GLN A 324 0.51 19.55 7.47
N MET A 325 0.77 20.54 8.32
CA MET A 325 1.89 21.47 8.15
C MET A 325 3.24 20.74 8.32
N CYS A 326 3.35 19.87 9.33
CA CYS A 326 4.52 19.02 9.52
C CYS A 326 4.75 18.11 8.29
N GLY A 327 3.71 17.41 7.84
CA GLY A 327 3.74 16.57 6.65
C GLY A 327 4.14 17.32 5.38
N LYS A 328 3.66 18.55 5.17
CA LYS A 328 4.10 19.43 4.07
C LYS A 328 5.58 19.80 4.19
N GLY A 329 6.05 20.05 5.41
CA GLY A 329 7.47 20.25 5.71
C GLY A 329 8.32 19.04 5.33
N LEU A 330 7.90 17.84 5.73
CA LEU A 330 8.56 16.58 5.37
C LEU A 330 8.57 16.38 3.85
N PHE A 331 7.44 16.60 3.17
CA PHE A 331 7.35 16.53 1.72
C PHE A 331 8.34 17.47 1.03
N ALA A 332 8.39 18.75 1.45
CA ALA A 332 9.30 19.73 0.88
C ALA A 332 10.77 19.35 1.11
N MET A 333 11.07 18.82 2.29
CA MET A 333 12.41 18.36 2.65
C MET A 333 12.86 17.16 1.80
N LEU A 334 12.03 16.12 1.71
CA LEU A 334 12.32 14.93 0.91
C LEU A 334 12.44 15.29 -0.58
N SER A 335 11.53 16.13 -1.09
CA SER A 335 11.56 16.59 -2.49
C SER A 335 12.84 17.37 -2.80
N LYS A 336 13.28 18.24 -1.88
CA LYS A 336 14.55 18.97 -2.02
C LYS A 336 15.73 18.01 -2.00
N GLY A 337 15.76 17.06 -1.05
CA GLY A 337 16.80 16.04 -0.93
C GLY A 337 16.92 15.16 -2.18
N PHE A 338 15.79 14.76 -2.75
CA PHE A 338 15.70 14.03 -4.01
C PHE A 338 16.24 14.86 -5.18
N LYS A 339 15.79 16.12 -5.32
CA LYS A 339 16.23 17.02 -6.39
C LYS A 339 17.75 17.28 -6.39
N ILE A 340 18.34 17.45 -5.21
CA ILE A 340 19.80 17.66 -5.08
C ILE A 340 20.59 16.34 -4.93
N ASN A 341 19.88 15.22 -4.88
CA ASN A 341 20.36 13.87 -4.61
C ASN A 341 21.30 13.75 -3.40
N LYS A 342 21.02 14.47 -2.31
CA LYS A 342 21.84 14.46 -1.08
C LYS A 342 20.98 14.39 0.18
N VAL A 343 21.45 13.62 1.16
CA VAL A 343 20.87 13.51 2.50
C VAL A 343 21.95 13.44 3.57
N SER A 344 21.71 14.00 4.76
CA SER A 344 22.65 13.87 5.87
C SER A 344 22.37 12.60 6.68
N THR A 345 23.41 11.97 7.23
CA THR A 345 23.24 10.83 8.16
C THR A 345 22.46 11.23 9.40
N ARG A 346 22.68 12.45 9.89
CA ARG A 346 21.92 13.03 11.00
C ARG A 346 20.42 13.11 10.69
N PHE A 347 20.05 13.52 9.47
CA PHE A 347 18.65 13.51 9.05
C PHE A 347 18.05 12.10 9.14
N ILE A 348 18.75 11.07 8.66
CA ILE A 348 18.26 9.69 8.75
C ILE A 348 18.07 9.25 10.20
N ALA A 349 19.05 9.54 11.06
CA ALA A 349 18.98 9.21 12.49
C ALA A 349 17.81 9.94 13.18
N ASP A 350 17.71 11.25 12.98
CA ASP A 350 16.74 12.10 13.68
C ASP A 350 15.29 11.84 13.20
N TYR A 351 15.09 11.67 11.89
CA TYR A 351 13.74 11.61 11.30
C TYR A 351 13.18 10.21 11.14
N PHE A 352 14.03 9.19 11.05
CA PHE A 352 13.57 7.80 11.01
C PHE A 352 13.82 7.08 12.34
N GLN A 353 14.54 7.67 13.30
CA GLN A 353 14.99 6.99 14.51
C GLN A 353 15.69 5.65 14.15
N VAL A 354 16.54 5.67 13.13
CA VAL A 354 17.30 4.49 12.66
C VAL A 354 18.80 4.78 12.80
N ASN A 355 19.52 3.87 13.43
CA ASN A 355 20.98 3.89 13.42
C ASN A 355 21.47 3.47 12.03
N TYR A 356 21.79 4.44 11.16
CA TYR A 356 22.34 4.15 9.83
C TYR A 356 23.80 3.71 9.95
N VAL A 357 24.04 2.40 9.84
CA VAL A 357 25.39 1.85 9.70
C VAL A 357 25.70 1.71 8.21
N GLN A 358 26.71 2.41 7.71
CA GLN A 358 27.21 2.17 6.36
C GLN A 358 27.73 0.73 6.27
N VAL A 359 27.08 -0.11 5.47
CA VAL A 359 27.67 -1.39 5.05
C VAL A 359 28.84 -1.05 4.15
N ARG A 360 30.07 -1.08 4.68
CA ARG A 360 31.28 -1.00 3.85
C ARG A 360 31.26 -2.20 2.90
N PRO A 361 31.50 -2.01 1.59
CA PRO A 361 31.77 -3.15 0.71
C PRO A 361 32.94 -3.93 1.31
N LYS A 362 32.77 -5.24 1.52
CA LYS A 362 33.91 -6.11 1.82
C LYS A 362 34.88 -5.99 0.65
N THR A 363 36.00 -5.31 0.87
CA THR A 363 37.16 -5.41 -0.02
C THR A 363 37.50 -6.89 -0.13
N PRO A 364 37.63 -7.48 -1.34
CA PRO A 364 38.10 -8.84 -1.46
C PRO A 364 39.49 -8.91 -0.83
N THR A 365 39.60 -9.63 0.29
CA THR A 365 40.88 -9.90 0.92
C THR A 365 41.71 -10.73 -0.04
N THR A 366 42.80 -10.14 -0.51
CA THR A 366 43.88 -10.81 -1.22
C THR A 366 44.32 -12.04 -0.44
N PRO A 367 44.46 -13.22 -1.06
CA PRO A 367 44.95 -14.40 -0.37
C PRO A 367 46.41 -14.19 0.02
N GLU A 368 46.70 -14.36 1.32
CA GLU A 368 48.05 -14.37 1.88
C GLU A 368 48.85 -15.59 1.35
N PRO A 369 50.15 -15.44 1.06
CA PRO A 369 50.94 -16.52 0.48
C PRO A 369 51.41 -17.53 1.53
N THR A 370 51.31 -18.80 1.16
CA THR A 370 51.79 -20.00 1.87
C THR A 370 53.30 -20.06 2.09
N SER A 371 53.73 -20.54 3.27
CA SER A 371 54.70 -21.65 3.50
C SER A 371 55.40 -21.58 4.88
N PRO A 372 56.08 -22.64 5.38
CA PRO A 372 56.03 -24.07 5.02
C PRO A 372 55.95 -25.06 6.22
N ASN A 373 55.54 -26.30 5.90
CA ASN A 373 55.90 -27.62 6.47
C ASN A 373 56.06 -27.81 8.01
N HIS A 374 55.27 -28.74 8.57
CA HIS A 374 55.82 -29.91 9.25
C HIS A 374 54.88 -31.13 9.19
N ARG A 375 55.51 -32.28 8.98
CA ARG A 375 55.00 -33.62 8.73
C ARG A 375 54.89 -34.39 10.06
N MET A 376 53.79 -35.10 10.32
CA MET A 376 53.82 -36.34 11.10
C MET A 376 52.75 -37.32 10.61
N THR A 377 53.23 -38.53 10.35
CA THR A 377 52.55 -39.74 9.90
C THR A 377 51.94 -40.47 11.11
N VAL A 378 50.73 -41.04 11.00
CA VAL A 378 50.35 -42.24 11.78
C VAL A 378 49.49 -43.18 10.93
N THR A 379 49.82 -44.44 11.10
CA THR A 379 49.56 -45.71 10.42
C THR A 379 48.13 -46.25 10.55
N THR A 380 47.65 -46.91 9.49
CA THR A 380 46.50 -47.84 9.52
C THR A 380 46.99 -49.28 9.70
N PRO A 381 46.16 -50.20 10.24
CA PRO A 381 46.24 -51.61 9.86
C PRO A 381 44.99 -52.14 9.14
N ALA A 382 45.28 -53.09 8.24
CA ALA A 382 44.47 -53.92 7.35
C ALA A 382 43.32 -54.71 8.04
N ALA A 383 42.12 -54.84 7.46
CA ALA A 383 41.64 -55.66 6.32
C ALA A 383 41.16 -57.07 6.71
N THR A 384 39.92 -57.43 6.36
CA THR A 384 39.53 -58.82 6.08
C THR A 384 38.32 -58.90 5.12
N ALA A 385 38.61 -59.48 3.95
CA ALA A 385 37.81 -60.30 3.02
C ALA A 385 36.31 -60.07 2.72
N ALA A 386 36.02 -60.03 1.42
CA ALA A 386 34.73 -60.17 0.71
C ALA A 386 34.49 -61.66 0.29
N PRO A 387 33.63 -62.08 -0.70
CA PRO A 387 32.50 -61.49 -1.47
C PRO A 387 31.34 -62.56 -1.64
N PRO A 388 30.55 -62.75 -2.76
CA PRO A 388 30.14 -61.93 -3.93
C PRO A 388 28.64 -62.01 -4.34
N SER A 389 28.21 -61.17 -5.30
CA SER A 389 27.35 -61.46 -6.49
C SER A 389 27.08 -60.12 -7.22
N ASP A 390 27.64 -59.92 -8.42
CA ASP A 390 27.08 -60.22 -9.77
C ASP A 390 25.85 -59.33 -10.09
N ASP A 391 25.69 -58.66 -11.23
CA ASP A 391 26.49 -58.36 -12.42
C ASP A 391 25.63 -57.37 -13.29
N VAL A 392 26.22 -56.84 -14.36
CA VAL A 392 25.59 -56.31 -15.60
C VAL A 392 25.23 -54.81 -15.70
N THR A 393 26.12 -54.07 -16.36
CA THR A 393 25.85 -53.03 -17.40
C THR A 393 26.06 -53.68 -18.79
N PRO A 394 25.54 -53.22 -19.97
CA PRO A 394 25.82 -51.91 -20.62
C PRO A 394 24.69 -51.46 -21.63
N PRO A 395 24.88 -50.67 -22.73
CA PRO A 395 25.74 -49.50 -23.07
C PRO A 395 24.93 -48.24 -23.56
N PRO A 396 25.59 -47.11 -23.90
CA PRO A 396 24.96 -45.89 -24.45
C PRO A 396 25.11 -45.75 -25.99
N PRO A 397 24.37 -44.83 -26.64
CA PRO A 397 24.76 -44.32 -27.95
C PRO A 397 24.99 -42.79 -28.00
N SER A 398 26.15 -42.46 -28.56
CA SER A 398 26.36 -41.56 -29.72
C SER A 398 26.16 -40.05 -29.60
N SER A 399 27.29 -39.37 -29.75
CA SER A 399 27.54 -37.97 -30.09
C SER A 399 27.03 -37.56 -31.47
N THR A 400 26.54 -36.33 -31.60
CA THR A 400 26.58 -35.56 -32.86
C THR A 400 27.04 -34.14 -32.59
N VAL A 401 27.97 -33.69 -33.43
CA VAL A 401 28.68 -32.41 -33.44
C VAL A 401 27.92 -31.44 -34.33
N GLU A 402 27.71 -30.20 -33.88
CA GLU A 402 27.35 -29.06 -34.74
C GLU A 402 28.17 -27.80 -34.39
N PRO A 403 28.39 -26.89 -35.37
CA PRO A 403 29.50 -25.92 -35.38
C PRO A 403 29.13 -24.55 -34.77
N PRO A 404 30.12 -23.67 -34.51
CA PRO A 404 29.89 -22.43 -33.77
C PRO A 404 29.35 -21.31 -34.67
N PRO A 405 28.49 -20.41 -34.16
CA PRO A 405 28.18 -19.18 -34.87
C PRO A 405 29.15 -18.04 -34.53
N ALA A 406 29.28 -17.20 -35.55
CA ALA A 406 30.09 -16.01 -35.75
C ALA A 406 30.22 -14.99 -34.59
N SER A 407 31.40 -14.36 -34.62
CA SER A 407 31.81 -13.08 -34.01
C SER A 407 30.71 -12.02 -33.97
N LEU A 408 30.47 -11.46 -32.78
CA LEU A 408 29.64 -10.27 -32.55
C LEU A 408 30.47 -8.99 -32.75
N ALA A 409 29.89 -8.09 -33.53
CA ALA A 409 30.36 -6.75 -33.85
C ALA A 409 30.34 -5.78 -32.65
N ALA A 410 31.14 -4.72 -32.76
CA ALA A 410 31.27 -3.63 -31.80
C ALA A 410 29.95 -2.87 -31.53
N PRO A 411 29.77 -2.29 -30.33
CA PRO A 411 28.56 -1.55 -29.99
C PRO A 411 28.46 -0.18 -30.70
N PRO A 412 27.26 0.29 -31.05
CA PRO A 412 27.07 1.61 -31.65
C PRO A 412 27.19 2.76 -30.63
N ALA A 413 27.49 3.94 -31.16
CA ALA A 413 27.71 5.18 -30.43
C ALA A 413 26.51 5.63 -29.57
N LYS A 414 26.84 6.28 -28.45
CA LYS A 414 25.89 6.85 -27.47
C LYS A 414 25.09 8.00 -28.07
N ASP A 415 23.76 7.93 -27.95
CA ASP A 415 22.87 9.08 -28.16
C ASP A 415 23.09 10.18 -27.09
N PRO A 416 22.94 11.47 -27.44
CA PRO A 416 23.10 12.56 -26.50
C PRO A 416 21.95 12.59 -25.48
N LEU A 417 22.31 12.84 -24.21
CA LEU A 417 21.37 13.01 -23.11
C LEU A 417 20.39 14.19 -23.36
N PRO A 418 19.10 14.04 -23.04
CA PRO A 418 18.15 15.15 -23.11
C PRO A 418 18.47 16.20 -22.05
N THR A 419 18.43 17.47 -22.46
CA THR A 419 18.67 18.65 -21.62
C THR A 419 17.53 18.77 -20.58
N PRO A 420 17.83 19.05 -19.30
CA PRO A 420 16.79 19.16 -18.28
C PRO A 420 15.98 20.46 -18.45
N THR A 421 14.67 20.32 -18.67
CA THR A 421 13.69 21.42 -18.60
C THR A 421 13.64 21.99 -17.19
N GLN A 422 13.87 23.29 -17.03
CA GLN A 422 13.75 23.99 -15.75
C GLN A 422 12.30 24.43 -15.52
N PHE A 423 11.74 24.12 -14.34
CA PHE A 423 10.43 24.58 -13.91
C PHE A 423 10.59 25.80 -12.98
N ILE A 424 9.92 26.92 -13.32
CA ILE A 424 9.83 28.10 -12.46
C ILE A 424 8.39 28.25 -11.98
N VAL A 425 8.16 28.12 -10.67
CA VAL A 425 6.86 28.40 -10.04
C VAL A 425 6.88 29.82 -9.50
N LYS A 426 6.04 30.71 -10.04
CA LYS A 426 5.81 32.05 -9.48
C LYS A 426 4.47 32.10 -8.76
N PHE A 427 4.49 32.56 -7.52
CA PHE A 427 3.29 32.84 -6.73
C PHE A 427 2.92 34.31 -6.92
N LEU A 428 1.72 34.58 -7.44
CA LEU A 428 1.18 35.94 -7.51
C LEU A 428 0.21 36.14 -6.35
N SER A 429 0.51 37.11 -5.50
CA SER A 429 -0.42 37.62 -4.48
C SER A 429 -1.37 38.60 -5.15
N MET A 430 -2.68 38.37 -5.07
CA MET A 430 -3.69 39.36 -5.47
C MET A 430 -4.32 39.98 -4.23
N SER A 431 -4.43 41.31 -4.25
CA SER A 431 -5.02 42.13 -3.20
C SER A 431 -6.50 41.84 -2.99
N PRO A 432 -7.03 42.03 -1.76
CA PRO A 432 -8.41 41.67 -1.41
C PRO A 432 -9.46 42.49 -2.17
N SER A 433 -10.50 41.81 -2.66
CA SER A 433 -11.70 42.43 -3.22
C SER A 433 -12.57 43.06 -2.14
N LYS A 434 -13.13 44.24 -2.41
CA LYS A 434 -13.91 45.08 -1.48
C LYS A 434 -15.23 44.48 -0.97
N ASN A 435 -15.60 43.25 -1.36
CA ASN A 435 -16.89 42.64 -1.00
C ASN A 435 -16.79 41.40 -0.09
N GLY A 436 -15.82 41.34 0.82
CA GLY A 436 -15.87 40.48 2.03
C GLY A 436 -15.89 38.96 1.84
N LYS A 437 -15.97 38.44 0.61
CA LYS A 437 -15.84 37.00 0.32
C LYS A 437 -14.44 36.71 -0.20
N ARG A 438 -13.63 36.03 0.62
CA ARG A 438 -12.34 35.46 0.22
C ARG A 438 -12.60 34.27 -0.70
N ASN A 439 -12.57 34.48 -2.01
CA ASN A 439 -12.39 33.40 -2.97
C ASN A 439 -10.90 33.33 -3.32
N THR A 440 -10.19 32.35 -2.76
CA THR A 440 -8.82 32.05 -3.18
C THR A 440 -8.90 31.13 -4.39
N LYS A 441 -8.72 31.68 -5.60
CA LYS A 441 -8.46 30.87 -6.80
C LYS A 441 -6.96 30.69 -6.95
N TYR A 442 -6.53 29.44 -7.14
CA TYR A 442 -5.16 29.09 -7.50
C TYR A 442 -5.17 28.69 -8.97
N GLU A 443 -4.41 29.41 -9.79
CA GLU A 443 -4.20 29.08 -11.20
C GLU A 443 -2.75 28.63 -11.37
N ILE A 444 -2.56 27.39 -11.83
CA ILE A 444 -1.25 26.84 -12.18
C ILE A 444 -1.12 26.96 -13.70
N ARG A 445 -0.26 27.87 -14.16
CA ARG A 445 0.10 27.95 -15.57
C ARG A 445 1.40 27.21 -15.82
N ILE A 446 1.38 26.30 -16.79
CA ILE A 446 2.54 25.54 -17.24
C ILE A 446 2.91 26.11 -18.60
N ASP A 447 4.01 26.87 -18.68
CA ASP A 447 4.56 27.29 -19.95
C ASP A 447 5.66 26.30 -20.36
N THR A 448 5.48 25.71 -21.54
CA THR A 448 6.51 24.92 -22.22
C THR A 448 7.26 25.82 -23.18
N SER A 449 8.56 26.04 -22.94
CA SER A 449 9.50 26.59 -23.94
C SER A 449 10.35 25.48 -24.52
#